data_AF-A0A7X7BXU3-F1
#
_entry.id   AF-A0A7X7BXU3-F1
#
_cell.length_a   1.000
_cell.length_b   1.000
_cell.length_c   1.000
_cell.angle_alpha   90.00
_cell.angle_beta   90.00
_cell.angle_gamma   90.00
#
_symmetry.space_group_name_H-M   'P 1'
#
loop_
_entity.id
_entity.type
_entity.pdbx_description
1 polymer ?
#
loop_
_entity_poly.entity_id
_entity_poly.type
_entity_poly.pdbx_seq_one_letter_code
_entity_poly.pdbx_strand_id
1 'polypeptide(L)'
;MGLQEKLNKCKLTTGQNMYTREEKLAILQRFYESGLTINKFAEENRIGHCTLPKWMAIFAEEKKKGTFLSNSVARVESMEKIKQETESLKVEQLQLEIERLNKELEYEKLKSVAYST
;
A
#
# COMPACT_ATOMS: atom_id res chain seq x y z
N MET A 1 -29.55 -14.40 -13.89
CA MET A 1 -28.36 -13.86 -13.21
C MET A 1 -27.54 -13.09 -14.22
N GLY A 2 -27.43 -11.76 -14.13
CA GLY A 2 -26.54 -11.02 -15.06
C GLY A 2 -26.87 -9.54 -15.33
N LEU A 3 -27.42 -8.80 -14.35
CA LEU A 3 -27.68 -7.36 -14.53
C LEU A 3 -26.87 -6.43 -13.60
N GLN A 4 -26.09 -6.97 -12.65
CA GLN A 4 -25.17 -6.14 -11.85
C GLN A 4 -23.82 -5.88 -12.51
N GLU A 5 -23.50 -6.56 -13.61
CA GLU A 5 -22.16 -6.47 -14.22
C GLU A 5 -22.02 -5.34 -15.25
N LYS A 6 -23.14 -4.70 -15.66
CA LYS A 6 -23.14 -3.67 -16.71
C LYS A 6 -23.18 -2.23 -16.20
N LEU A 7 -23.28 -1.99 -14.88
CA LEU A 7 -23.34 -0.63 -14.31
C LEU A 7 -21.97 -0.03 -13.93
N ASN A 8 -20.86 -0.74 -14.18
CA ASN A 8 -19.50 -0.25 -13.93
C ASN A 8 -18.75 0.20 -15.20
N LYS A 9 -19.44 0.25 -16.34
CA LYS A 9 -18.93 0.84 -17.59
C LYS A 9 -19.38 2.30 -17.67
N CYS A 10 -18.41 3.21 -17.53
CA CYS A 10 -18.49 4.60 -17.99
C CYS A 10 -19.41 5.55 -17.20
N LYS A 11 -18.87 6.14 -16.14
CA LYS A 11 -19.17 7.54 -15.78
C LYS A 11 -17.88 8.37 -15.76
N LEU A 12 -17.35 8.62 -16.95
CA LEU A 12 -16.51 9.78 -17.22
C LEU A 12 -17.46 10.96 -17.47
N THR A 13 -17.82 11.70 -16.41
CA THR A 13 -18.46 13.01 -16.56
C THR A 13 -17.78 13.98 -15.60
N THR A 14 -17.08 14.93 -16.21
CA THR A 14 -16.58 16.18 -15.64
C THR A 14 -17.61 16.84 -14.71
N GLY A 15 -17.23 17.08 -13.45
CA GLY A 15 -17.93 18.02 -12.56
C GLY A 15 -18.57 17.48 -11.28
N GLN A 16 -18.51 16.17 -11.00
CA GLN A 16 -19.03 15.61 -9.74
C GLN A 16 -17.98 14.73 -9.06
N ASN A 17 -17.73 14.98 -7.77
CA ASN A 17 -16.89 14.11 -6.93
C ASN A 17 -17.50 12.70 -6.95
N MET A 18 -16.91 11.77 -7.72
CA MET A 18 -17.41 10.40 -7.88
C MET A 18 -17.40 9.59 -6.57
N TYR A 19 -16.67 10.08 -5.56
CA TYR A 19 -16.54 9.44 -4.26
C TYR A 19 -16.85 10.43 -3.14
N THR A 20 -17.72 10.01 -2.24
CA THR A 20 -17.95 10.63 -0.93
C THR A 20 -16.68 10.56 -0.07
N ARG A 21 -16.66 11.31 1.04
CA ARG A 21 -15.52 11.33 1.95
C ARG A 21 -15.29 9.95 2.56
N GLU A 22 -16.37 9.29 2.94
CA GLU A 22 -16.38 7.98 3.59
C GLU A 22 -15.89 6.89 2.62
N GLU A 23 -16.31 6.96 1.35
CA GLU A 23 -15.81 6.05 0.30
C GLU A 23 -14.32 6.25 0.04
N LYS A 24 -13.84 7.50 -0.01
CA LYS A 24 -12.40 7.79 -0.15
C LYS A 24 -11.61 7.18 1.01
N LEU A 25 -12.10 7.33 2.24
CA LEU A 25 -11.46 6.74 3.42
C LEU A 25 -11.52 5.21 3.41
N ALA A 26 -12.63 4.59 2.98
CA ALA A 26 -12.73 3.15 2.85
C ALA A 26 -11.83 2.58 1.74
N ILE A 27 -11.63 3.32 0.65
CA ILE A 27 -10.67 2.96 -0.40
C ILE A 27 -9.24 3.08 0.10
N LEU A 28 -8.91 4.17 0.80
CA LEU A 28 -7.60 4.31 1.43
C LEU A 28 -7.37 3.18 2.44
N GLN A 29 -8.36 2.85 3.26
CA GLN A 29 -8.26 1.71 4.19
C GLN A 29 -7.86 0.42 3.48
N ARG A 30 -8.58 0.05 2.41
CA ARG A 30 -8.24 -1.11 1.59
C ARG A 30 -6.85 -1.01 0.96
N PHE A 31 -6.40 0.19 0.59
CA PHE A 31 -5.04 0.40 0.08
C PHE A 31 -3.98 0.06 1.12
N TYR A 32 -4.09 0.60 2.34
CA TYR A 32 -3.14 0.32 3.42
C TYR A 32 -3.17 -1.15 3.85
N GLU A 33 -4.36 -1.78 3.88
CA GLU A 33 -4.52 -3.22 4.18
C GLU A 33 -3.94 -4.13 3.08
N SER A 34 -3.99 -3.70 1.81
CA SER A 34 -3.53 -4.52 0.69
C SER A 34 -2.00 -4.69 0.62
N GLY A 35 -1.24 -3.75 1.21
CA GLY A 35 0.22 -3.71 1.09
C GLY A 35 0.72 -3.49 -0.35
N LEU A 36 -0.15 -3.14 -1.28
CA LEU A 36 0.20 -2.92 -2.69
C LEU A 36 0.83 -1.54 -2.90
N THR A 37 1.60 -1.40 -3.98
CA THR A 37 2.07 -0.09 -4.42
C THR A 37 0.89 0.73 -4.93
N ILE A 38 1.00 2.06 -4.87
CA ILE A 38 -0.05 2.99 -5.35
C ILE A 38 -0.46 2.65 -6.78
N ASN A 39 0.52 2.41 -7.66
CA ASN A 39 0.28 2.09 -9.07
C ASN A 39 -0.51 0.78 -9.23
N LYS A 40 -0.09 -0.28 -8.53
CA LYS A 40 -0.74 -1.59 -8.62
C LYS A 40 -2.14 -1.56 -8.04
N PHE A 41 -2.32 -0.92 -6.89
CA PHE A 41 -3.66 -0.76 -6.30
C PHE A 41 -4.58 0.10 -7.16
N ALA A 42 -4.05 1.18 -7.76
CA ALA A 42 -4.81 2.04 -8.66
C ALA A 42 -5.26 1.29 -9.93
N GLU A 43 -4.40 0.46 -10.49
CA GLU A 43 -4.71 -0.40 -11.64
C GLU A 43 -5.80 -1.43 -11.29
N GLU A 44 -5.63 -2.16 -10.19
CA GLU A 44 -6.59 -3.18 -9.74
C GLU A 44 -7.98 -2.59 -9.42
N ASN A 45 -8.02 -1.39 -8.85
CA ASN A 45 -9.26 -0.71 -8.45
C ASN A 45 -9.79 0.26 -9.52
N ARG A 46 -9.15 0.35 -10.69
CA ARG A 46 -9.49 1.29 -11.77
C ARG A 46 -9.58 2.74 -11.31
N ILE A 47 -8.70 3.12 -10.40
CA ILE A 47 -8.56 4.47 -9.87
C ILE A 47 -7.49 5.18 -10.69
N GLY A 48 -7.71 6.47 -11.01
CA GLY A 48 -6.69 7.27 -11.69
C GLY A 48 -5.39 7.32 -10.88
N HIS A 49 -4.24 7.21 -11.55
CA HIS A 49 -2.91 7.16 -10.93
C HIS A 49 -2.64 8.32 -9.94
N CYS A 50 -3.13 9.53 -10.23
CA CYS A 50 -3.00 10.69 -9.34
C CYS A 50 -4.04 10.75 -8.21
N THR A 51 -5.09 9.95 -8.25
CA THR A 51 -6.27 10.11 -7.38
C THR A 51 -5.96 9.73 -5.94
N LEU A 52 -5.27 8.59 -5.72
CA LEU A 52 -4.87 8.15 -4.38
C LEU A 52 -3.88 9.12 -3.73
N PRO A 53 -2.77 9.52 -4.38
CA PRO A 53 -1.87 10.55 -3.85
C PRO A 53 -2.59 11.83 -3.47
N LYS A 54 -3.54 12.28 -4.31
CA LYS A 54 -4.32 13.48 -4.05
C LYS A 54 -5.18 13.35 -2.80
N TRP A 55 -5.85 12.21 -2.60
CA TRP A 55 -6.65 11.99 -1.39
C TRP A 55 -5.78 11.91 -0.14
N MET A 56 -4.64 11.21 -0.20
CA MET A 56 -3.69 11.14 0.91
C MET A 56 -3.20 12.54 1.32
N ALA A 57 -2.84 13.38 0.34
CA ALA A 57 -2.43 14.76 0.60
C ALA A 57 -3.54 15.61 1.22
N ILE A 58 -4.77 15.52 0.70
CA ILE A 58 -5.93 16.26 1.25
C ILE A 58 -6.17 15.87 2.72
N PHE A 59 -6.20 14.58 3.02
CA PHE A 59 -6.46 14.13 4.39
C PHE A 59 -5.29 14.41 5.33
N ALA A 60 -4.04 14.39 4.84
CA ALA A 60 -2.88 14.82 5.61
C ALA A 60 -2.95 16.31 5.97
N GLU A 61 -3.38 17.17 5.03
CA GLU A 61 -3.57 18.60 5.28
C GLU A 61 -4.76 18.88 6.21
N GLU A 62 -5.88 18.16 6.05
CA GLU A 62 -7.01 18.24 6.99
C GLU A 62 -6.59 17.87 8.41
N LYS A 63 -5.72 16.86 8.56
CA LYS A 63 -5.15 16.44 9.85
C LYS A 63 -4.31 17.54 10.47
N LYS A 64 -3.40 18.16 9.71
CA LYS A 64 -2.57 19.27 10.18
C LYS A 64 -3.39 20.49 10.62
N LYS A 65 -4.50 20.76 9.92
CA LYS A 65 -5.39 21.89 10.23
C LYS A 65 -6.37 21.62 11.37
N GLY A 66 -6.39 20.40 11.92
CA GLY A 66 -7.35 20.01 12.96
C GLY A 66 -8.80 19.92 12.47
N THR A 67 -9.04 20.05 11.16
CA THR A 67 -10.37 19.96 10.54
C THR A 67 -10.79 18.52 10.23
N PHE A 68 -9.88 17.56 10.45
CA PHE A 68 -10.13 16.15 10.25
C PHE A 68 -11.03 15.60 11.37
N LEU A 69 -12.21 15.06 11.02
CA LEU A 69 -13.13 14.48 12.01
C LEU A 69 -12.40 13.43 12.88
N SER A 70 -12.62 13.46 14.20
CA SER A 70 -11.95 12.59 15.17
C SER A 70 -12.00 11.10 14.79
N ASN A 71 -13.17 10.62 14.33
CA ASN A 71 -13.33 9.22 13.88
C ASN A 71 -12.51 8.90 12.61
N SER A 72 -12.30 9.87 11.73
CA SER A 72 -11.43 9.69 10.56
C SER A 72 -9.94 9.75 10.92
N VAL A 73 -9.56 10.56 11.92
CA VAL A 73 -8.17 10.62 12.45
C VAL A 73 -7.74 9.26 12.95
N ALA A 74 -8.55 8.64 13.83
CA ALA A 74 -8.24 7.34 14.41
C ALA A 74 -8.08 6.24 13.34
N ARG A 75 -8.92 6.25 12.30
CA ARG A 75 -8.82 5.30 11.18
C ARG A 75 -7.52 5.47 10.38
N VAL A 76 -7.15 6.69 10.00
CA VAL A 76 -5.93 6.91 9.21
C VAL A 76 -4.67 6.63 10.05
N GLU A 77 -4.68 6.96 11.34
CA GLU A 77 -3.54 6.69 12.23
C GLU A 77 -3.31 5.19 12.46
N SER A 78 -4.38 4.41 12.64
CA SER A 78 -4.24 2.96 12.74
C SER A 78 -3.72 2.36 11.43
N MET A 79 -4.16 2.87 10.28
CA MET A 79 -3.70 2.44 8.96
C MET A 79 -2.20 2.71 8.72
N GLU A 80 -1.72 3.90 9.06
CA GLU A 80 -0.30 4.28 8.90
C GLU A 80 0.62 3.42 9.78
N LYS A 81 0.19 3.11 11.01
CA LYS A 81 0.93 2.24 11.94
C LYS A 81 1.05 0.81 11.39
N ILE A 82 -0.07 0.22 10.93
CA ILE A 82 -0.08 -1.14 10.38
C ILE A 82 0.88 -1.27 9.19
N LYS A 83 0.91 -0.27 8.29
CA LYS A 83 1.82 -0.27 7.14
C LYS A 83 3.28 -0.20 7.57
N GLN A 84 3.62 0.66 8.53
CA GLN A 84 4.99 0.77 9.06
C GLN A 84 5.46 -0.53 9.74
N GLU A 85 4.60 -1.15 10.54
CA GLU A 85 4.89 -2.42 11.21
C GLU A 85 5.12 -3.55 10.19
N THR A 86 4.26 -3.63 9.16
CA THR A 86 4.39 -4.64 8.09
C THR A 86 5.67 -4.44 7.28
N GLU A 87 6.02 -3.19 6.96
CA GLU A 87 7.27 -2.86 6.27
C GLU A 87 8.49 -3.20 7.13
N SER A 88 8.45 -2.91 8.43
CA SER A 88 9.52 -3.26 9.37
C SER A 88 9.76 -4.77 9.43
N LEU A 89 8.70 -5.58 9.55
CA LEU A 89 8.79 -7.03 9.58
C LEU A 89 9.38 -7.59 8.27
N LYS A 90 9.00 -7.02 7.12
CA LYS A 90 9.53 -7.44 5.82
C LYS A 90 11.02 -7.12 5.69
N VAL A 91 11.47 -5.97 6.18
CA VAL A 91 12.88 -5.57 6.18
C VAL A 91 13.70 -6.54 7.03
N GLU A 92 13.22 -6.89 8.22
CA GLU A 92 13.89 -7.85 9.12
C GLU A 92 14.02 -9.24 8.48
N GLN A 93 12.95 -9.75 7.86
CA GLN A 93 12.99 -11.03 7.15
C GLN A 93 14.00 -11.04 6.00
N LEU A 94 14.07 -9.95 5.22
CA LEU A 94 15.03 -9.82 4.14
C LEU A 94 16.47 -9.76 4.64
N GLN A 95 16.72 -9.12 5.79
CA GLN A 95 18.05 -9.07 6.40
C GLN A 95 18.51 -10.46 6.86
N LEU A 96 17.62 -11.23 7.49
CA LEU A 96 17.91 -12.61 7.90
C LEU A 96 18.25 -13.50 6.70
N GLU A 97 17.52 -13.35 5.59
CA GLU A 97 17.79 -14.13 4.38
C GLU A 97 19.13 -13.74 3.73
N ILE A 98 19.48 -12.45 3.71
CA ILE A 98 20.80 -12.01 3.24
C ILE A 98 21.92 -12.61 4.10
N GLU A 99 21.75 -12.60 5.43
CA GLU A 99 22.74 -13.19 6.33
C GLU A 99 22.90 -14.70 6.10
N ARG A 100 21.77 -15.41 5.92
CA ARG A 100 21.75 -16.84 5.60
C ARG A 100 22.50 -17.13 4.29
N LEU A 101 22.17 -16.40 3.23
CA LEU A 101 22.81 -16.57 1.91
C LEU A 101 24.30 -16.23 1.94
N ASN A 102 24.71 -15.24 2.73
CA ASN A 102 26.13 -14.90 2.89
C ASN A 102 26.91 -16.03 3.57
N LYS A 103 26.35 -16.66 4.61
CA LYS A 103 26.98 -17.82 5.28
C LYS A 103 27.10 -19.01 4.32
N GLU A 104 26.04 -19.28 3.54
CA GLU A 104 26.03 -20.35 2.54
C GLU A 104 27.08 -20.12 1.44
N LEU A 105 27.19 -18.88 0.96
CA LEU A 105 28.21 -18.48 -0.02
C LEU A 105 29.63 -18.62 0.54
N GLU A 106 29.86 -18.23 1.80
CA GLU A 106 31.17 -18.36 2.45
C GLU A 106 31.59 -19.83 2.60
N TYR A 107 30.67 -20.69 3.03
CA TYR A 107 30.91 -22.13 3.13
C TYR A 107 31.28 -22.74 1.78
N GLU A 108 30.54 -22.42 0.72
CA GLU A 108 30.83 -22.97 -0.61
C GLU A 108 32.14 -22.44 -1.18
N LYS A 109 32.49 -21.17 -0.92
CA LYS A 109 33.81 -20.61 -1.25
C LYS A 109 34.93 -21.38 -0.59
N LEU A 110 34.84 -21.61 0.72
CA LEU A 110 35.85 -22.35 1.47
C LEU A 110 35.99 -23.79 0.95
N LYS A 111 34.87 -24.43 0.65
CA LYS A 111 34.80 -25.77 0.08
C LYS A 111 35.47 -25.84 -1.30
N SER A 112 35.20 -24.88 -2.19
CA SER A 112 35.82 -24.85 -3.52
C SER A 112 37.35 -24.72 -3.44
N VAL A 113 37.86 -23.88 -2.53
CA VAL A 113 39.30 -23.73 -2.29
C VAL A 113 39.92 -25.06 -1.83
N ALA A 114 39.27 -25.77 -0.91
CA ALA A 114 39.74 -27.05 -0.39
C ALA A 114 39.78 -28.16 -1.46
N TYR A 115 38.89 -28.15 -2.45
CA TYR A 115 38.88 -29.13 -3.55
C TYR A 115 39.70 -28.70 -4.78
N SER A 116 40.17 -27.45 -4.83
CA SER A 116 41.03 -26.92 -5.90
C SER A 116 42.53 -26.96 -5.58
N THR A 117 42.91 -27.47 -4.40
CA THR A 117 44.31 -27.62 -3.95
C THR A 117 44.72 -29.08 -4.01
#